data_AF-A5DI97-F1
#
_entry.id   AF-A5DI97-F1
#
_cell.length_a   1.000
_cell.length_b   1.000
_cell.length_c   1.000
_cell.angle_alpha   90.00
_cell.angle_beta   90.00
_cell.angle_gamma   90.00
#
_symmetry.space_group_name_H-M   'P 1'
#
loop_
_entity.id
_entity.type
_entity.pdbx_description
1 polymer ?
#
loop_
_entity_poly.entity_id
_entity_poly.type
_entity_poly.pdbx_seq_one_letter_code
_entity_poly.pdbx_strand_id
1 'polypeptide(L)'
;MTTRFVSFLPQFLPEVFEVMSSLEAQDASDGHMSHHLSILKILFACLYIDPNTTLKFIYEVSFTGSFFSLWHSHSDSFQSVYGCKVQILASLAILCHADLSLVPADALGGIADILVSNLEVLPHAIKARQEILSSDRELKSLQKDVGNGSDDEDDEYSGAYLEDEYEVDDAELEALKQTPLDSMNVFEVFANKFTTLQQSDVARHTAVFGSLDSNQQEAVTRIVKISQHSMAGR
;
A
#
# COMPACT_ATOMS: atom_id res chain seq x y z
N MET A 1 -11.60 14.56 -8.11
CA MET A 1 -12.63 13.61 -8.58
C MET A 1 -13.02 12.64 -7.45
N THR A 2 -13.18 13.11 -6.21
CA THR A 2 -13.25 12.20 -5.02
C THR A 2 -14.13 12.72 -3.87
N THR A 3 -15.04 13.67 -4.10
CA THR A 3 -15.88 14.23 -3.02
C THR A 3 -16.98 13.27 -2.54
N ARG A 4 -17.41 12.32 -3.39
CA ARG A 4 -18.52 11.41 -3.06
C ARG A 4 -18.17 10.42 -1.95
N PHE A 5 -16.94 9.91 -1.93
CA PHE A 5 -16.55 8.96 -0.87
C PHE A 5 -16.28 9.68 0.46
N VAL A 6 -15.77 10.92 0.42
CA VAL A 6 -15.57 11.73 1.64
C VAL A 6 -16.87 11.86 2.44
N SER A 7 -18.01 12.08 1.79
CA SER A 7 -19.31 12.14 2.48
C SER A 7 -19.80 10.79 3.03
N PHE A 8 -19.33 9.68 2.48
CA PHE A 8 -19.71 8.33 2.91
C PHE A 8 -18.77 7.77 3.99
N LEU A 9 -17.54 8.30 4.07
CA LEU A 9 -16.50 7.83 4.97
C LEU A 9 -16.93 7.72 6.45
N PRO A 10 -17.70 8.67 7.04
CA PRO A 10 -18.18 8.55 8.41
C PRO A 10 -19.14 7.36 8.66
N GLN A 11 -19.83 6.88 7.62
CA GLN A 11 -20.70 5.71 7.70
C GLN A 11 -19.92 4.43 7.43
N PHE A 12 -18.90 4.49 6.58
CA PHE A 12 -18.07 3.33 6.23
C PHE A 12 -17.13 2.88 7.35
N LEU A 13 -16.50 3.84 8.05
CA LEU A 13 -15.49 3.54 9.07
C LEU A 13 -16.02 2.69 10.25
N PRO A 14 -17.22 2.96 10.81
CA PRO A 14 -17.81 2.09 11.83
C PRO A 14 -17.98 0.63 11.37
N GLU A 15 -18.44 0.40 10.14
CA GLU A 15 -18.64 -0.94 9.59
C GLU A 15 -17.31 -1.70 9.47
N VAL A 16 -16.25 -1.02 9.01
CA VAL A 16 -14.90 -1.61 8.95
C VAL A 16 -14.40 -2.00 10.35
N PHE A 17 -14.65 -1.14 11.34
CA PHE A 17 -14.20 -1.37 12.71
C PHE A 17 -14.99 -2.49 13.40
N GLU A 18 -16.30 -2.61 13.12
CA GLU A 18 -17.12 -3.72 13.60
C GLU A 18 -16.63 -5.05 13.03
N VAL A 19 -16.31 -5.10 11.73
CA VAL A 19 -15.71 -6.29 11.10
C VAL A 19 -14.36 -6.64 11.74
N MET A 20 -13.47 -5.67 11.92
CA MET A 20 -12.19 -5.89 12.63
C MET A 20 -12.41 -6.47 14.02
N SER A 21 -13.26 -5.83 14.83
CA SER A 21 -13.55 -6.26 16.21
C SER A 21 -14.14 -7.67 16.26
N SER A 22 -14.99 -8.02 15.29
CA SER A 22 -15.59 -9.34 15.18
C SER A 22 -14.56 -10.41 14.83
N LEU A 23 -13.62 -10.11 13.93
CA LEU A 23 -12.52 -11.02 13.55
C LEU A 23 -11.55 -11.24 14.71
N GLU A 24 -11.20 -10.18 15.45
CA GLU A 24 -10.38 -10.27 16.66
C GLU A 24 -11.04 -11.13 17.75
N ALA A 25 -12.35 -10.94 17.98
CA ALA A 25 -13.08 -11.66 19.02
C ALA A 25 -13.25 -13.16 18.76
N GLN A 26 -13.16 -13.59 17.50
CA GLN A 26 -13.35 -14.97 17.11
C GLN A 26 -12.06 -15.81 17.21
N ASP A 27 -10.92 -15.21 17.61
CA ASP A 27 -9.59 -15.81 17.45
C ASP A 27 -9.49 -16.49 16.06
N ALA A 28 -10.03 -15.80 15.04
CA ALA A 28 -10.04 -16.25 13.64
C ALA A 28 -8.61 -16.11 13.10
N SER A 29 -7.72 -16.89 13.70
CA SER A 29 -6.37 -17.16 13.28
C SER A 29 -6.47 -18.37 12.36
N ASP A 30 -6.89 -18.12 11.14
CA ASP A 30 -6.96 -19.11 10.07
C ASP A 30 -5.54 -19.51 9.60
N GLY A 31 -4.52 -19.50 10.48
CA GLY A 31 -3.10 -19.65 10.15
C GLY A 31 -2.51 -18.47 9.38
N HIS A 32 -3.34 -17.65 8.72
CA HIS A 32 -2.91 -16.52 7.92
C HIS A 32 -3.13 -15.21 8.67
N MET A 33 -2.07 -14.43 8.87
CA MET A 33 -2.05 -13.04 9.37
C MET A 33 -2.83 -12.04 8.46
N SER A 34 -3.77 -12.52 7.65
CA SER A 34 -4.36 -11.86 6.48
C SER A 34 -5.40 -10.80 6.84
N HIS A 35 -6.12 -10.94 7.97
CA HIS A 35 -7.15 -9.97 8.33
C HIS A 35 -6.56 -8.63 8.79
N HIS A 36 -5.50 -8.62 9.62
CA HIS A 36 -4.83 -7.38 10.02
C HIS A 36 -4.27 -6.62 8.80
N LEU A 37 -3.64 -7.33 7.86
CA LEU A 37 -3.14 -6.73 6.62
C LEU A 37 -4.27 -6.17 5.76
N SER A 38 -5.40 -6.88 5.68
CA SER A 38 -6.57 -6.44 4.93
C SER A 38 -7.22 -5.20 5.54
N ILE A 39 -7.38 -5.15 6.86
CA ILE A 39 -7.93 -3.98 7.54
C ILE A 39 -6.98 -2.79 7.44
N LEU A 40 -5.66 -3.00 7.59
CA LEU A 40 -4.67 -1.95 7.36
C LEU A 40 -4.77 -1.38 5.94
N LYS A 41 -4.86 -2.22 4.89
CA LYS A 41 -5.08 -1.76 3.50
C LYS A 41 -6.32 -0.86 3.39
N ILE A 42 -7.43 -1.23 4.04
CA ILE A 42 -8.67 -0.45 4.03
C ILE A 42 -8.48 0.89 4.75
N LEU A 43 -7.86 0.90 5.93
CA LEU A 43 -7.61 2.11 6.70
C LEU A 43 -6.62 3.05 5.99
N PHE A 44 -5.59 2.52 5.32
CA PHE A 44 -4.67 3.30 4.49
C PHE A 44 -5.40 3.96 3.31
N ALA A 45 -6.30 3.23 2.66
CA ALA A 45 -7.15 3.81 1.60
C ALA A 45 -8.06 4.92 2.14
N CYS A 46 -8.63 4.75 3.34
CA CYS A 46 -9.43 5.78 4.00
C CYS A 46 -8.60 7.02 4.35
N LEU A 47 -7.39 6.84 4.90
CA LEU A 47 -6.42 7.90 5.19
C LEU A 47 -6.04 8.69 3.94
N TYR A 48 -5.83 7.99 2.81
CA TYR A 48 -5.54 8.63 1.53
C TYR A 48 -6.70 9.52 1.04
N ILE A 49 -7.96 9.12 1.30
CA ILE A 49 -9.14 9.87 0.90
C ILE A 49 -9.36 11.09 1.79
N ASP A 50 -9.40 10.91 3.11
CA ASP A 50 -9.50 11.98 4.08
C ASP A 50 -8.84 11.57 5.41
N PRO A 51 -7.59 12.02 5.67
CA PRO A 51 -6.86 11.61 6.84
C PRO A 51 -7.45 12.18 8.13
N ASN A 52 -8.09 13.36 8.10
CA ASN A 52 -8.61 13.99 9.30
C ASN A 52 -9.87 13.28 9.80
N THR A 53 -10.81 12.98 8.90
CA THR A 53 -12.01 12.21 9.26
C THR A 53 -11.62 10.81 9.75
N THR A 54 -10.68 10.16 9.07
CA THR A 54 -10.22 8.81 9.45
C THR A 54 -9.50 8.80 10.81
N LEU A 55 -8.55 9.71 11.05
CA LEU A 55 -7.83 9.78 12.33
C LEU A 55 -8.73 10.18 13.50
N LYS A 56 -9.70 11.09 13.28
CA LYS A 56 -10.70 11.44 14.31
C LYS A 56 -11.52 10.22 14.72
N PHE A 57 -12.02 9.45 13.74
CA PHE A 57 -12.74 8.23 14.03
C PHE A 57 -11.87 7.23 14.82
N ILE A 58 -10.64 6.95 14.36
CA ILE A 58 -9.70 6.04 15.05
C ILE A 58 -9.46 6.49 16.50
N TYR A 59 -9.37 7.80 16.73
CA TYR A 59 -9.26 8.39 18.07
C TYR A 59 -10.53 8.19 18.91
N GLU A 60 -11.71 8.45 18.34
CA GLU A 60 -13.01 8.31 19.02
C GLU A 60 -13.27 6.87 19.48
N VAL A 61 -12.85 5.87 18.71
CA VAL A 61 -12.94 4.45 19.09
C VAL A 61 -11.77 3.96 19.94
N SER A 62 -10.91 4.86 20.42
CA SER A 62 -9.74 4.55 21.26
C SER A 62 -8.75 3.56 20.62
N PHE A 63 -8.65 3.54 19.29
CA PHE A 63 -7.81 2.60 18.53
C PHE A 63 -6.47 3.21 18.06
N THR A 64 -6.18 4.47 18.36
CA THR A 64 -4.99 5.19 17.85
C THR A 64 -3.67 4.45 18.13
N GLY A 65 -3.41 4.05 19.38
CA GLY A 65 -2.17 3.37 19.76
C GLY A 65 -2.03 2.00 19.08
N SER A 66 -3.11 1.21 19.12
CA SER A 66 -3.18 -0.10 18.45
C SER A 66 -2.99 0.01 16.94
N PHE A 67 -3.60 1.00 16.29
CA PHE A 67 -3.46 1.24 14.86
C PHE A 67 -2.00 1.46 14.44
N PHE A 68 -1.31 2.40 15.10
CA PHE A 68 0.09 2.69 14.74
C PHE A 68 1.03 1.55 15.12
N SER A 69 0.75 0.84 16.21
CA SER A 69 1.50 -0.37 16.59
C SER A 69 1.34 -1.47 15.55
N LEU A 70 0.10 -1.75 15.13
CA LEU A 70 -0.22 -2.75 14.11
C LEU A 70 0.42 -2.39 12.77
N TRP A 71 0.32 -1.12 12.34
CA TRP A 71 0.98 -0.66 11.13
C TRP A 71 2.49 -0.88 11.20
N HIS A 72 3.15 -0.44 12.28
CA HIS A 72 4.59 -0.61 12.40
C HIS A 72 5.01 -2.08 12.41
N SER A 73 4.30 -2.93 13.16
CA SER A 73 4.59 -4.37 13.24
C SER A 73 4.42 -5.13 11.93
N HIS A 74 3.56 -4.64 11.03
CA HIS A 74 3.23 -5.33 9.77
C HIS A 74 3.70 -4.58 8.51
N SER A 75 4.40 -3.45 8.64
CA SER A 75 4.85 -2.64 7.50
C SER A 75 5.64 -3.47 6.47
N ASP A 76 6.51 -4.35 6.94
CA ASP A 76 7.39 -5.17 6.09
C ASP A 76 6.65 -6.30 5.36
N SER A 77 5.40 -6.61 5.75
CA SER A 77 4.55 -7.60 5.07
C SER A 77 3.92 -7.05 3.78
N PHE A 78 3.95 -5.74 3.54
CA PHE A 78 3.36 -5.11 2.35
C PHE A 78 4.37 -4.98 1.19
N GLN A 79 4.84 -6.11 0.67
CA GLN A 79 5.92 -6.14 -0.34
C GLN A 79 5.44 -6.02 -1.80
N SER A 80 4.13 -6.11 -2.05
CA SER A 80 3.58 -5.94 -3.39
C SER A 80 3.59 -4.48 -3.84
N VAL A 81 3.55 -4.23 -5.16
CA VAL A 81 3.46 -2.86 -5.70
C VAL A 81 2.29 -2.08 -5.10
N TYR A 82 1.14 -2.74 -4.95
CA TYR A 82 -0.04 -2.14 -4.32
C TYR A 82 0.22 -1.83 -2.84
N GLY A 83 0.79 -2.79 -2.10
CA GLY A 83 1.16 -2.63 -0.69
C GLY A 83 2.08 -1.42 -0.45
N CYS A 84 3.17 -1.34 -1.20
CA CYS A 84 4.09 -0.21 -1.09
C CYS A 84 3.41 1.13 -1.43
N LYS A 85 2.64 1.19 -2.53
CA LYS A 85 1.97 2.43 -2.94
C LYS A 85 0.93 2.89 -1.91
N VAL A 86 0.12 1.99 -1.36
CA VAL A 86 -0.92 2.40 -0.39
C VAL A 86 -0.31 2.90 0.91
N GLN A 87 0.78 2.29 1.40
CA GLN A 87 1.53 2.80 2.56
C GLN A 87 2.13 4.18 2.29
N ILE A 88 2.79 4.38 1.14
CA ILE A 88 3.35 5.69 0.76
C ILE A 88 2.27 6.78 0.75
N LEU A 89 1.11 6.48 0.16
CA LEU A 89 0.00 7.42 0.05
C LEU A 89 -0.64 7.74 1.41
N ALA A 90 -0.80 6.75 2.28
CA ALA A 90 -1.31 6.96 3.64
C ALA A 90 -0.32 7.79 4.49
N SER A 91 0.97 7.46 4.46
CA SER A 91 2.00 8.24 5.16
C SER A 91 2.02 9.69 4.68
N LEU A 92 1.99 9.92 3.36
CA LEU A 92 1.92 11.28 2.80
C LEU A 92 0.65 12.02 3.20
N ALA A 93 -0.50 11.34 3.25
CA ALA A 93 -1.75 11.96 3.69
C ALA A 93 -1.66 12.43 5.14
N ILE A 94 -1.08 11.63 6.03
CA ILE A 94 -0.86 12.00 7.42
C ILE A 94 0.15 13.15 7.52
N LEU A 95 1.39 12.92 7.06
CA LEU A 95 2.52 13.85 7.28
C LEU A 95 2.30 15.21 6.61
N CYS A 96 1.63 15.26 5.45
CA CYS A 96 1.45 16.50 4.71
C CYS A 96 0.09 17.17 4.92
N HIS A 97 -0.98 16.43 5.24
CA HIS A 97 -2.35 16.98 5.19
C HIS A 97 -3.18 16.81 6.46
N ALA A 98 -2.83 15.89 7.36
CA ALA A 98 -3.55 15.73 8.60
C ALA A 98 -3.31 16.88 9.58
N ASP A 99 -4.23 17.00 10.53
CA ASP A 99 -4.00 17.64 11.82
C ASP A 99 -3.10 16.72 12.66
N LEU A 100 -1.85 17.13 12.84
CA LEU A 100 -0.84 16.35 13.55
C LEU A 100 -1.15 16.20 15.04
N SER A 101 -2.10 16.98 15.60
CA SER A 101 -2.55 16.78 16.99
C SER A 101 -3.33 15.47 17.19
N LEU A 102 -3.82 14.86 16.12
CA LEU A 102 -4.49 13.55 16.13
C LEU A 102 -3.50 12.38 16.04
N VAL A 103 -2.21 12.66 15.85
CA VAL A 103 -1.16 11.65 15.70
C VAL A 103 -0.30 11.67 16.96
N PRO A 104 -0.03 10.50 17.60
CA PRO A 104 0.91 10.42 18.70
C PRO A 104 2.28 10.97 18.27
N ALA A 105 2.89 11.80 19.12
CA ALA A 105 4.15 12.49 18.77
C ALA A 105 5.30 11.52 18.48
N ASP A 106 5.31 10.37 19.16
CA ASP A 106 6.26 9.26 18.98
C ASP A 106 6.00 8.44 17.71
N ALA A 107 4.79 8.49 17.14
CA ALA A 107 4.46 7.79 15.90
C ALA A 107 4.94 8.53 14.64
N LEU A 108 5.14 9.86 14.69
CA LEU A 108 5.49 10.66 13.50
C LEU A 108 6.80 10.21 12.85
N GLY A 109 7.84 9.95 13.65
CA GLY A 109 9.11 9.42 13.16
C GLY A 109 8.93 8.08 12.46
N GLY A 110 8.21 7.15 13.09
CA GLY A 110 7.93 5.83 12.51
C GLY A 110 7.15 5.89 11.20
N ILE A 111 6.20 6.82 11.05
CA ILE A 111 5.47 7.00 9.78
C ILE A 111 6.39 7.54 8.68
N ALA A 112 7.32 8.45 9.03
CA ALA A 112 8.32 8.95 8.09
C ALA A 112 9.31 7.84 7.68
N ASP A 113 9.73 6.99 8.62
CA ASP A 113 10.59 5.83 8.35
C ASP A 113 9.91 4.83 7.41
N ILE A 114 8.64 4.51 7.67
CA ILE A 114 7.81 3.64 6.80
C ILE A 114 7.69 4.25 5.40
N LEU A 115 7.49 5.56 5.29
CA LEU A 115 7.40 6.25 4.00
C LEU A 115 8.71 6.09 3.19
N VAL A 116 9.86 6.35 3.82
CA VAL A 116 11.17 6.25 3.15
C VAL A 116 11.46 4.80 2.79
N SER A 117 11.26 3.85 3.71
CA SER A 117 11.45 2.42 3.47
C SER A 117 10.63 1.93 2.27
N ASN A 118 9.34 2.27 2.20
CA ASN A 118 8.50 1.87 1.08
C ASN A 118 8.93 2.51 -0.25
N LEU A 119 9.44 3.74 -0.24
CA LEU A 119 10.00 4.37 -1.45
C LEU A 119 11.25 3.62 -1.94
N GLU A 120 12.08 3.09 -1.05
CA GLU A 120 13.26 2.30 -1.40
C GLU A 120 12.91 0.87 -1.85
N VAL A 121 11.88 0.25 -1.27
CA VAL A 121 11.41 -1.09 -1.62
C VAL A 121 10.61 -1.11 -2.93
N LEU A 122 9.84 -0.06 -3.23
CA LEU A 122 8.93 -0.03 -4.37
C LEU A 122 9.58 -0.38 -5.73
N PRO A 123 10.80 0.06 -6.09
CA PRO A 123 11.46 -0.35 -7.33
C PRO A 123 11.65 -1.87 -7.42
N HIS A 124 11.98 -2.54 -6.31
CA HIS A 124 12.10 -3.99 -6.24
C HIS A 124 10.74 -4.67 -6.41
N ALA A 125 9.70 -4.17 -5.74
CA ALA A 125 8.34 -4.67 -5.90
C ALA A 125 7.83 -4.54 -7.34
N ILE A 126 8.14 -3.42 -8.02
CA ILE A 126 7.79 -3.21 -9.44
C ILE A 126 8.48 -4.24 -10.32
N LYS A 127 9.78 -4.49 -10.08
CA LYS A 127 10.54 -5.50 -10.83
C LYS A 127 9.98 -6.90 -10.61
N ALA A 128 9.71 -7.28 -9.36
CA ALA A 128 9.12 -8.57 -9.01
C ALA A 128 7.76 -8.78 -9.70
N ARG A 129 6.88 -7.77 -9.69
CA ARG A 129 5.60 -7.82 -10.42
C ARG A 129 5.79 -8.03 -11.91
N GLN A 130 6.78 -7.36 -12.53
CA GLN A 130 7.05 -7.54 -13.96
C GLN A 130 7.53 -8.95 -14.29
N GLU A 131 8.39 -9.53 -13.46
CA GLU A 131 8.89 -10.91 -13.60
C GLU A 131 7.74 -11.93 -13.49
N ILE A 132 6.85 -11.76 -12.52
CA ILE A 132 5.65 -12.60 -12.37
C ILE A 132 4.76 -12.52 -13.62
N LEU A 133 4.49 -11.30 -14.10
CA LEU A 133 3.64 -11.08 -15.28
C LEU A 133 4.27 -11.60 -16.59
N SER A 134 5.60 -11.62 -16.71
CA SER A 134 6.26 -12.25 -17.86
C SER A 134 6.14 -13.76 -17.82
N SER A 135 6.38 -14.38 -16.66
CA SER A 135 6.29 -15.83 -16.50
C SER A 135 4.88 -16.36 -16.75
N ASP A 136 3.84 -15.66 -16.26
CA ASP A 136 2.43 -16.00 -16.54
C ASP A 136 2.10 -15.95 -18.04
N ARG A 137 2.63 -14.96 -18.76
CA ARG A 137 2.44 -14.85 -20.22
C ARG A 137 3.16 -15.96 -20.98
N GLU A 138 4.37 -16.31 -20.57
CA GLU A 138 5.14 -17.41 -21.16
C GLU A 138 4.40 -18.74 -20.98
N LEU A 139 3.90 -19.03 -19.78
CA LEU A 139 3.12 -20.25 -19.50
C LEU A 139 1.86 -20.35 -20.36
N LYS A 140 1.10 -19.25 -20.49
CA LYS A 140 -0.08 -19.18 -21.37
C LYS A 140 0.26 -19.34 -22.85
N SER A 141 1.44 -18.90 -23.28
CA SER A 141 1.89 -19.07 -24.67
C SER A 141 2.24 -20.53 -24.99
N LEU A 142 2.91 -21.23 -24.07
CA LEU A 142 3.25 -22.65 -24.23
C LEU A 142 2.00 -23.55 -24.27
N GLN A 143 1.00 -23.27 -23.44
CA GLN A 143 -0.28 -23.99 -23.48
C GLN A 143 -1.02 -23.81 -24.82
N LYS A 144 -0.88 -22.63 -25.44
CA LYS A 144 -1.52 -22.35 -26.73
C LYS A 144 -0.84 -23.06 -27.90
N ASP A 145 0.48 -23.24 -27.85
CA ASP A 145 1.24 -23.93 -28.91
C ASP A 145 1.10 -25.47 -28.84
N VAL A 146 0.83 -26.04 -27.66
CA VAL A 146 0.58 -27.48 -27.49
C VAL A 146 -0.86 -27.88 -27.90
N GLY A 147 -1.80 -26.95 -27.88
CA GLY A 147 -3.22 -27.20 -28.18
C GLY A 147 -3.62 -27.18 -29.67
N ASN A 148 -2.69 -27.06 -30.61
CA ASN A 148 -3.01 -26.89 -32.04
C ASN A 148 -2.66 -28.10 -32.92
N GLY A 149 -2.61 -29.31 -32.33
CA GLY A 149 -2.11 -30.50 -33.02
C GLY A 149 -2.60 -31.86 -32.52
N SER A 150 -3.88 -32.03 -32.18
CA SER A 150 -4.54 -33.35 -32.22
C SER A 150 -6.05 -33.19 -32.04
N ASP A 151 -6.76 -33.36 -33.15
CA ASP A 151 -8.20 -33.60 -33.23
C ASP A 151 -8.41 -35.06 -32.85
N ASP A 152 -8.66 -35.35 -31.57
CA ASP A 152 -9.21 -36.62 -31.12
C ASP A 152 -10.13 -36.37 -29.92
N GLU A 153 -11.34 -36.90 -30.08
CA GLU A 153 -12.49 -36.81 -29.19
C GLU A 153 -12.20 -37.49 -27.84
N ASP A 154 -12.93 -37.03 -26.81
CA ASP A 154 -12.92 -37.49 -25.41
C ASP A 154 -11.73 -37.08 -24.55
N ASP A 155 -11.82 -35.90 -23.92
CA ASP A 155 -11.23 -35.75 -22.59
C ASP A 155 -12.15 -34.89 -21.69
N GLU A 156 -12.94 -35.64 -20.93
CA GLU A 156 -13.67 -35.23 -19.75
C GLU A 156 -12.77 -34.43 -18.82
N TYR A 157 -13.05 -33.13 -18.71
CA TYR A 157 -12.79 -32.31 -17.52
C TYR A 157 -11.43 -32.59 -16.84
N SER A 158 -10.34 -32.05 -17.41
CA SER A 158 -9.07 -31.86 -16.70
C SER A 158 -9.23 -30.79 -15.59
N GLY A 159 -10.07 -31.11 -14.61
CA GLY A 159 -10.17 -30.47 -13.29
C GLY A 159 -9.28 -31.16 -12.27
N ALA A 160 -8.13 -31.70 -12.71
CA ALA A 160 -7.22 -32.51 -11.89
C ALA A 160 -5.80 -31.90 -11.77
N TYR A 161 -5.71 -30.56 -11.77
CA TYR A 161 -4.47 -29.83 -11.44
C TYR A 161 -4.70 -28.69 -10.43
N LEU A 162 -5.77 -28.72 -9.64
CA LEU A 162 -6.02 -27.72 -8.60
C LEU A 162 -6.32 -28.36 -7.24
N GLU A 163 -5.69 -29.51 -6.96
CA GLU A 163 -5.77 -30.12 -5.64
C GLU A 163 -4.33 -30.46 -5.21
N ASP A 164 -3.87 -29.66 -4.24
CA ASP A 164 -2.64 -29.74 -3.45
C ASP A 164 -1.33 -29.15 -4.03
N GLU A 165 -0.85 -28.12 -3.30
CA GLU A 165 0.56 -27.65 -3.18
C GLU A 165 1.04 -26.43 -3.98
N TYR A 166 0.20 -25.40 -4.14
CA TYR A 166 0.70 -24.03 -4.37
C TYR A 166 -0.05 -23.04 -3.49
N GLU A 167 0.48 -22.76 -2.30
CA GLU A 167 0.21 -21.47 -1.66
C GLU A 167 0.74 -20.38 -2.60
N VAL A 168 -0.12 -19.88 -3.49
CA VAL A 168 0.16 -18.70 -4.30
C VAL A 168 0.48 -17.58 -3.31
N ASP A 169 1.71 -17.09 -3.34
CA ASP A 169 2.14 -15.98 -2.47
C ASP A 169 1.16 -14.81 -2.67
N ASP A 170 0.73 -14.18 -1.57
CA ASP A 170 -0.15 -13.01 -1.61
C ASP A 170 0.40 -11.92 -2.54
N ALA A 171 1.73 -11.81 -2.64
CA ALA A 171 2.39 -10.91 -3.59
C ALA A 171 2.16 -11.28 -5.06
N GLU A 172 2.11 -12.58 -5.38
CA GLU A 172 1.80 -13.10 -6.71
C GLU A 172 0.33 -12.87 -7.07
N LEU A 173 -0.59 -13.14 -6.15
CA LEU A 173 -2.02 -12.84 -6.34
C LEU A 173 -2.26 -11.34 -6.57
N GLU A 174 -1.59 -10.48 -5.79
CA GLU A 174 -1.67 -9.01 -5.95
C GLU A 174 -1.02 -8.53 -7.25
N ALA A 175 0.04 -9.18 -7.73
CA ALA A 175 0.72 -8.83 -8.98
C ALA A 175 -0.22 -8.94 -10.20
N LEU A 176 -1.11 -9.93 -10.19
CA LEU A 176 -2.08 -10.21 -11.26
C LEU A 176 -3.30 -9.27 -11.23
N LYS A 177 -3.57 -8.58 -10.12
CA LYS A 177 -4.69 -7.65 -10.01
C LYS A 177 -4.38 -6.33 -10.71
N GLN A 178 -5.40 -5.75 -11.35
CA GLN A 178 -5.37 -4.35 -11.78
C GLN A 178 -5.93 -3.48 -10.68
N THR A 179 -5.20 -2.43 -10.31
CA THR A 179 -5.63 -1.51 -9.24
C THR A 179 -5.69 -0.07 -9.74
N PRO A 180 -6.52 0.79 -9.14
CA PRO A 180 -6.53 2.22 -9.45
C PRO A 180 -5.18 2.92 -9.19
N LEU A 181 -4.29 2.30 -8.40
CA LEU A 181 -2.96 2.83 -8.11
C LEU A 181 -1.92 2.49 -9.18
N ASP A 182 -2.23 1.62 -10.14
CA ASP A 182 -1.27 1.16 -11.15
C ASP A 182 -0.74 2.32 -12.01
N SER A 183 -1.62 3.23 -12.43
CA SER A 183 -1.25 4.41 -13.22
C SER A 183 -0.59 5.53 -12.40
N MET A 184 -0.56 5.43 -11.07
CA MET A 184 -0.03 6.48 -10.21
C MET A 184 1.49 6.37 -10.04
N ASN A 185 2.21 7.44 -10.36
CA ASN A 185 3.63 7.56 -10.06
C ASN A 185 3.82 8.16 -8.65
N VAL A 186 3.92 7.31 -7.63
CA VAL A 186 4.02 7.77 -6.24
C VAL A 186 5.35 8.46 -5.91
N PHE A 187 6.42 8.24 -6.69
CA PHE A 187 7.67 8.99 -6.55
C PHE A 187 7.48 10.47 -6.91
N GLU A 188 6.74 10.73 -7.99
CA GLU A 188 6.38 12.08 -8.41
C GLU A 188 5.43 12.75 -7.42
N VAL A 189 4.43 12.00 -6.91
CA VAL A 189 3.55 12.47 -5.83
C VAL A 189 4.37 12.87 -4.59
N PHE A 190 5.28 11.99 -4.13
CA PHE A 190 6.17 12.27 -3.01
C PHE A 190 7.02 13.53 -3.26
N ALA A 191 7.73 13.59 -4.39
CA ALA A 191 8.63 14.70 -4.71
C ALA A 191 7.90 16.04 -4.76
N ASN A 192 6.70 16.07 -5.34
CA ASN A 192 5.86 17.25 -5.40
C ASN A 192 5.40 17.68 -4.00
N LYS A 193 4.94 16.75 -3.16
CA LYS A 193 4.50 17.05 -1.79
C LYS A 193 5.66 17.53 -0.93
N PHE A 194 6.80 16.85 -0.98
CA PHE A 194 8.02 17.20 -0.26
C PHE A 194 8.50 18.62 -0.63
N THR A 195 8.61 18.90 -1.93
CA THR A 195 9.08 20.21 -2.43
C THR A 195 8.07 21.33 -2.08
N THR A 196 6.77 21.07 -2.25
CA THR A 196 5.72 22.04 -1.90
C THR A 196 5.81 22.37 -0.41
N LEU A 197 5.88 21.34 0.44
CA LEU A 197 5.93 21.52 1.88
C LEU A 197 7.18 22.30 2.31
N GLN A 198 8.33 21.99 1.72
CA GLN A 198 9.58 22.72 1.96
C GLN A 198 9.47 24.22 1.63
N GLN A 199 8.65 24.59 0.64
CA GLN A 199 8.49 25.98 0.20
C GLN A 199 7.37 26.71 0.95
N SER A 200 6.24 26.05 1.21
CA SER A 200 5.03 26.66 1.74
C SER A 200 4.86 26.52 3.25
N ASP A 201 5.42 25.48 3.86
CA ASP A 201 5.28 25.18 5.29
C ASP A 201 6.57 24.53 5.85
N VAL A 202 7.59 25.37 5.98
CA VAL A 202 8.91 24.97 6.48
C VAL A 202 8.82 24.34 7.87
N ALA A 203 7.93 24.84 8.73
CA ALA A 203 7.76 24.33 10.09
C ALA A 203 7.26 22.88 10.07
N ARG A 204 6.22 22.58 9.27
CA ARG A 204 5.73 21.22 9.10
C ARG A 204 6.77 20.34 8.43
N HIS A 205 7.46 20.83 7.39
CA HIS A 205 8.55 20.09 6.75
C HIS A 205 9.63 19.66 7.76
N THR A 206 10.10 20.58 8.60
CA THR A 206 11.08 20.26 9.65
C THR A 206 10.51 19.31 10.70
N ALA A 207 9.25 19.48 11.09
CA ALA A 207 8.61 18.61 12.08
C ALA A 207 8.50 17.15 11.60
N VAL A 208 8.20 16.93 10.32
CA VAL A 208 7.95 15.58 9.78
C VAL A 208 9.18 14.92 9.15
N PHE A 209 10.08 15.70 8.54
CA PHE A 209 11.26 15.18 7.83
C PHE A 209 12.59 15.56 8.49
N GLY A 210 12.59 16.39 9.54
CA GLY A 210 13.82 16.86 10.18
C GLY A 210 14.54 15.80 11.02
N SER A 211 13.85 14.73 11.43
CA SER A 211 14.42 13.63 12.20
C SER A 211 14.98 12.48 11.35
N LEU A 212 14.85 12.56 10.01
CA LEU A 212 15.40 11.55 9.11
C LEU A 212 16.92 11.45 9.27
N ASP A 213 17.44 10.22 9.29
CA ASP A 213 18.88 9.98 9.35
C ASP A 213 19.59 10.33 8.03
N SER A 214 20.93 10.27 8.02
CA SER A 214 21.73 10.64 6.84
C SER A 214 21.40 9.77 5.61
N ASN A 215 21.17 8.47 5.79
CA ASN A 215 20.88 7.56 4.69
C ASN A 215 19.50 7.87 4.10
N GLN A 216 18.51 8.08 4.97
CA GLN A 216 17.16 8.45 4.57
C GLN A 216 17.13 9.80 3.86
N GLN A 217 17.87 10.80 4.35
CA GLN A 217 17.99 12.11 3.70
C GLN A 217 18.60 12.00 2.30
N GLU A 218 19.62 11.16 2.13
CA GLU A 218 20.21 10.87 0.82
C GLU A 218 19.22 10.17 -0.12
N ALA A 219 18.46 9.19 0.37
CA ALA A 219 17.42 8.49 -0.40
C ALA A 219 16.34 9.46 -0.88
N VAL A 220 15.78 10.26 0.03
CA VAL A 220 14.79 11.30 -0.29
C VAL A 220 15.33 12.28 -1.32
N THR A 221 16.55 12.79 -1.13
CA THR A 221 17.20 13.74 -2.06
C THR A 221 17.35 13.14 -3.45
N ARG A 222 17.74 11.86 -3.54
CA ARG A 222 17.89 11.14 -4.81
C ARG A 222 16.55 11.01 -5.53
N ILE A 223 15.49 10.59 -4.83
CA ILE A 223 14.15 10.42 -5.39
C ILE A 223 13.59 11.74 -5.91
N VAL A 224 13.73 12.82 -5.14
CA VAL A 224 13.28 14.16 -5.54
C VAL A 224 14.00 14.61 -6.81
N LYS A 225 15.33 14.46 -6.88
CA LYS A 225 16.11 14.81 -8.07
C LYS A 225 15.68 14.02 -9.31
N ILE A 226 15.55 12.70 -9.20
CA ILE A 226 15.15 11.84 -10.33
C ILE A 226 13.75 12.25 -10.83
N SER A 227 12.81 12.48 -9.92
CA SER A 227 11.43 12.84 -10.26
C SER A 227 11.36 14.19 -10.96
N GLN A 228 12.15 15.18 -10.53
CA GLN A 228 12.23 16.50 -11.16
C GLN A 228 12.79 16.44 -12.59
N HIS A 229 13.82 15.63 -12.84
CA HIS A 229 14.37 15.46 -14.19
C HIS A 229 13.37 14.77 -15.13
N SER A 230 12.62 13.79 -14.63
CA SER A 230 11.56 13.11 -15.40
C SER A 230 10.43 14.07 -15.81
N MET A 231 10.08 15.02 -14.93
CA MET A 231 9.07 16.05 -15.24
C MET A 231 9.57 17.10 -16.25
N ALA A 232 10.85 17.49 -16.19
CA ALA A 232 11.41 18.49 -17.10
C ALA A 232 11.60 18.00 -18.54
N GLY A 233 11.61 16.68 -18.76
CA GLY A 233 11.72 16.06 -20.08
C GLY A 233 10.40 15.72 -20.78
N ARG A 234 9.25 16.06 -20.16
CA ARG A 234 7.91 15.94 -20.75
C ARG A 234 7.44 17.29 -21.27
#